data_AF-A0A1Y4BNM9-F1
#
_entry.id   AF-A0A1Y4BNM9-F1
#
_cell.length_a   1.000
_cell.length_b   1.000
_cell.length_c   1.000
_cell.angle_alpha   90.00
_cell.angle_beta   90.00
_cell.angle_gamma   90.00
#
_symmetry.space_group_name_H-M   'P 1'
#
loop_
_entity.id
_entity.type
_entity.pdbx_description
1 polymer ?
#
loop_
_entity_poly.entity_id
_entity_poly.type
_entity_poly.pdbx_seq_one_letter_code
_entity_poly.pdbx_strand_id
1 'polypeptide(L)'
;MAQSQNTKVDLAIPATMFVGLTTTGNMMVGDKALEYYNVRNVEDYIQIPWDQIDHIAASVLFGGRVIPRFAVFTKENGHFAFSTRNNHAALRAIRTYIGGEKIVRSETFFGVLRAGVVGLWHRITRRG
;
A
#
# COMPACT_ATOMS: atom_id res chain seq x y z
N MET A 1 5.00 -22.43 -11.12
CA MET A 1 3.95 -21.48 -11.56
C MET A 1 3.17 -21.05 -10.34
N ALA A 2 3.17 -19.75 -10.01
CA ALA A 2 2.38 -19.24 -8.90
C ALA A 2 0.89 -19.33 -9.23
N GLN A 3 0.08 -19.89 -8.33
CA GLN A 3 -1.36 -20.03 -8.51
C GLN A 3 -2.08 -19.08 -7.56
N SER A 4 -3.06 -18.33 -8.09
CA SER A 4 -3.91 -17.46 -7.28
C SER A 4 -4.75 -18.25 -6.29
N GLN A 5 -4.89 -17.73 -5.08
CA GLN A 5 -5.81 -18.28 -4.07
C GLN A 5 -7.25 -17.84 -4.36
N ASN A 6 -7.40 -16.64 -4.96
CA ASN A 6 -8.70 -16.11 -5.35
C ASN A 6 -9.36 -16.99 -6.40
N THR A 7 -10.65 -17.29 -6.19
CA THR A 7 -11.50 -17.93 -7.19
C THR A 7 -12.25 -16.90 -8.04
N LYS A 8 -12.36 -15.67 -7.52
CA LYS A 8 -12.92 -14.51 -8.20
C LYS A 8 -12.04 -13.29 -7.95
N VAL A 9 -11.77 -12.54 -9.01
CA VAL A 9 -11.03 -11.27 -8.95
C VAL A 9 -12.00 -10.13 -9.23
N ASP A 10 -12.13 -9.21 -8.28
CA ASP A 10 -12.99 -8.02 -8.44
C ASP A 10 -12.22 -6.84 -9.06
N LEU A 11 -10.93 -6.74 -8.75
CA LEU A 11 -10.07 -5.69 -9.30
C LEU A 11 -8.67 -6.24 -9.54
N ALA A 12 -8.18 -6.11 -10.77
CA ALA A 12 -6.78 -6.26 -11.10
C ALA A 12 -6.23 -4.91 -11.57
N ILE A 13 -5.15 -4.43 -10.96
CA ILE A 13 -4.60 -3.10 -11.25
C ILE A 13 -3.07 -3.10 -11.20
N PRO A 14 -2.39 -2.41 -12.13
CA PRO A 14 -0.94 -2.22 -12.03
C PRO A 14 -0.55 -1.55 -10.72
N ALA A 15 0.47 -2.10 -10.08
CA ALA A 15 0.94 -1.68 -8.77
C ALA A 15 2.47 -1.74 -8.67
N THR A 16 3.00 -0.93 -7.78
CA THR A 16 4.39 -0.92 -7.37
C THR A 16 4.45 -1.31 -5.90
N MET A 17 5.32 -2.25 -5.56
CA MET A 17 5.60 -2.67 -4.20
C MET A 17 6.94 -2.07 -3.74
N PHE A 18 6.98 -1.58 -2.50
CA PHE A 18 8.13 -0.90 -1.90
C PHE A 18 8.70 -1.69 -0.72
N VAL A 19 9.03 -2.97 -0.91
CA VAL A 19 9.63 -3.83 0.14
C VAL A 19 11.04 -4.23 -0.28
N GLY A 20 12.05 -3.75 0.43
CA GLY A 20 13.46 -3.90 0.06
C GLY A 20 13.76 -3.18 -1.26
N LEU A 21 13.68 -3.91 -2.38
CA LEU A 21 13.78 -3.36 -3.73
C LEU A 21 12.40 -3.00 -4.27
N THR A 22 12.31 -1.87 -4.97
CA THR A 22 11.05 -1.46 -5.59
C THR A 22 10.76 -2.36 -6.80
N THR A 23 9.63 -3.07 -6.77
CA THR A 23 9.18 -3.92 -7.87
C THR A 23 7.86 -3.41 -8.44
N THR A 24 7.62 -3.72 -9.71
CA THR A 24 6.37 -3.40 -10.41
C THR A 24 5.65 -4.68 -10.79
N GLY A 25 4.34 -4.67 -10.62
CA GLY A 25 3.51 -5.86 -10.71
C GLY A 25 2.05 -5.52 -10.96
N ASN A 26 1.21 -6.53 -10.79
CA ASN A 26 -0.24 -6.36 -10.74
C ASN A 26 -0.73 -6.73 -9.35
N MET A 27 -1.51 -5.83 -8.75
CA MET A 27 -2.28 -6.10 -7.54
C MET A 27 -3.64 -6.65 -7.93
N MET A 28 -4.05 -7.73 -7.27
CA MET A 28 -5.36 -8.35 -7.43
C MET A 28 -6.10 -8.34 -6.10
N VAL A 29 -7.31 -7.79 -6.11
CA VAL A 29 -8.27 -7.84 -5.01
C VAL A 29 -9.31 -8.89 -5.39
N GLY A 30 -9.42 -9.96 -4.61
CA GLY A 30 -10.36 -11.04 -4.88
C GLY A 30 -11.05 -11.56 -3.63
N ASP A 31 -11.82 -12.63 -3.80
CA ASP A 31 -12.72 -13.16 -2.78
C ASP A 31 -12.01 -13.68 -1.52
N LYS A 32 -10.74 -14.10 -1.61
CA LYS A 32 -10.01 -14.73 -0.50
C LYS A 32 -8.81 -13.95 0.01
N ALA A 33 -8.12 -13.23 -0.87
CA ALA A 33 -6.88 -12.58 -0.55
C ALA A 33 -6.65 -11.30 -1.37
N LEU A 34 -5.84 -10.40 -0.78
CA LEU A 34 -5.12 -9.38 -1.52
C LEU A 34 -3.83 -9.98 -2.06
N GLU A 35 -3.66 -9.95 -3.37
CA GLU A 35 -2.49 -10.56 -4.02
C GLU A 35 -1.70 -9.53 -4.83
N TYR A 36 -0.40 -9.78 -4.99
CA TYR A 36 0.49 -9.00 -5.84
C TYR A 36 1.43 -9.95 -6.58
N TYR A 37 1.57 -9.75 -7.89
CA TYR A 37 2.46 -10.55 -8.74
C TYR A 37 3.42 -9.65 -9.48
N ASN A 38 4.72 -9.90 -9.32
CA ASN A 38 5.76 -9.15 -10.01
C ASN A 38 5.75 -9.49 -11.51
N VAL A 39 5.78 -8.46 -12.36
CA VAL A 39 5.78 -8.62 -13.83
C VAL A 39 7.10 -9.23 -14.33
N ARG A 40 8.21 -8.99 -13.62
CA ARG A 40 9.54 -9.48 -14.02
C ARG A 40 9.78 -10.93 -13.61
N ASN A 41 9.24 -11.35 -12.48
CA ASN A 41 9.35 -12.72 -11.98
C ASN A 41 8.03 -13.15 -11.33
N VAL A 42 7.28 -14.01 -12.01
CA VAL A 42 5.97 -14.49 -11.51
C VAL A 42 6.08 -15.39 -10.28
N GLU A 43 7.28 -15.89 -9.95
CA GLU A 43 7.54 -16.63 -8.71
C GLU A 43 7.77 -15.69 -7.51
N ASP A 44 7.97 -14.40 -7.77
CA ASP A 44 8.01 -13.34 -6.76
C ASP A 44 6.61 -12.73 -6.63
N TYR A 45 5.83 -13.28 -5.72
CA TYR A 45 4.44 -12.89 -5.46
C TYR A 45 4.16 -12.81 -3.96
N ILE A 46 3.11 -12.06 -3.64
CA ILE A 46 2.57 -11.94 -2.30
C ILE A 46 1.09 -12.29 -2.35
N GLN A 47 0.63 -13.07 -1.38
CA GLN A 47 -0.76 -13.37 -1.16
C GLN A 47 -1.05 -13.14 0.32
N ILE A 48 -1.94 -12.20 0.62
CA ILE A 48 -2.32 -11.82 1.98
C ILE A 48 -3.81 -12.16 2.13
N PRO A 49 -4.14 -13.28 2.78
CA PRO A 49 -5.51 -13.61 3.12
C PRO A 49 -6.17 -12.49 3.94
N TRP A 50 -7.47 -12.28 3.75
CA TRP A 50 -8.19 -11.18 4.40
C TRP A 50 -8.13 -11.20 5.92
N ASP A 51 -8.11 -12.40 6.52
CA ASP A 51 -7.99 -12.64 7.96
C ASP A 51 -6.61 -12.30 8.51
N GLN A 52 -5.58 -12.26 7.67
CA GLN A 52 -4.19 -11.94 8.04
C GLN A 52 -3.92 -10.43 8.03
N ILE A 53 -4.81 -9.64 7.41
CA ILE A 53 -4.72 -8.18 7.43
C ILE A 53 -5.19 -7.67 8.80
N ASP A 54 -4.28 -7.00 9.51
CA ASP A 54 -4.59 -6.29 10.73
C ASP A 54 -5.28 -4.96 10.40
N HIS A 55 -4.60 -4.09 9.65
CA HIS A 55 -5.14 -2.84 9.14
C HIS A 55 -4.38 -2.33 7.91
N ILE A 56 -4.91 -1.31 7.25
CA ILE A 56 -4.27 -0.60 6.13
C ILE A 56 -4.09 0.86 6.50
N ALA A 57 -2.87 1.36 6.37
CA ALA A 57 -2.57 2.76 6.59
C ALA A 57 -2.37 3.47 5.25
N ALA A 58 -3.27 4.39 4.89
CA ALA A 58 -3.17 5.20 3.68
C ALA A 58 -2.47 6.54 3.97
N SER A 59 -1.50 6.93 3.11
CA SER A 59 -0.96 8.28 3.14
C SER A 59 -1.95 9.21 2.46
N VAL A 60 -2.45 10.22 3.16
CA VAL A 60 -3.47 11.12 2.65
C VAL A 60 -2.89 12.53 2.54
N LEU A 61 -2.70 12.99 1.31
CA LEU A 61 -2.24 14.35 1.01
C LEU A 61 -3.41 15.23 0.58
N PHE A 62 -3.23 16.55 0.69
CA PHE A 62 -4.19 17.56 0.24
C PHE A 62 -5.62 17.32 0.77
N GLY A 63 -5.74 16.98 2.05
CA GLY A 63 -7.03 16.81 2.73
C GLY A 63 -7.89 15.65 2.24
N GLY A 64 -7.33 14.61 1.61
CA GLY A 64 -8.12 13.46 1.13
C GLY A 64 -8.06 13.23 -0.38
N ARG A 65 -7.57 14.23 -1.13
CA ARG A 65 -7.65 14.22 -2.61
C ARG A 65 -6.62 13.31 -3.26
N VAL A 66 -5.48 13.10 -2.60
CA VAL A 66 -4.39 12.32 -3.17
C VAL A 66 -3.91 11.30 -2.16
N ILE A 67 -3.93 10.04 -2.59
CA ILE A 67 -3.32 8.92 -1.87
C ILE A 67 -2.14 8.44 -2.71
N PRO A 68 -0.89 8.85 -2.42
CA PRO A 68 0.25 8.41 -3.21
C PRO A 68 0.65 6.96 -2.93
N ARG A 69 0.40 6.47 -1.72
CA ARG A 69 0.75 5.11 -1.28
C ARG A 69 -0.08 4.69 -0.08
N PHE A 70 -0.15 3.39 0.15
CA PHE A 70 -0.72 2.79 1.34
C PHE A 70 0.14 1.61 1.79
N ALA A 71 0.11 1.29 3.07
CA ALA A 71 0.78 0.12 3.64
C ALA A 71 -0.27 -0.84 4.21
N VAL A 72 -0.13 -2.12 3.86
CA VAL A 72 -0.93 -3.22 4.37
C VAL A 72 -0.18 -3.81 5.54
N PHE A 73 -0.70 -3.67 6.75
CA PHE A 73 -0.16 -4.26 7.96
C PHE A 73 -0.79 -5.63 8.15
N THR A 74 0.06 -6.63 8.29
CA THR A 74 -0.34 -8.00 8.61
C THR A 74 -0.18 -8.25 10.10
N LYS A 75 -0.89 -9.23 10.63
CA LYS A 75 -0.83 -9.56 12.07
C LYS A 75 0.54 -10.05 12.51
N GLU A 76 1.24 -10.81 11.67
CA GLU A 76 2.50 -11.48 12.04
C GLU A 76 3.67 -11.17 11.10
N ASN A 77 3.42 -10.91 9.82
CA ASN A 77 4.46 -10.82 8.77
C ASN A 77 4.89 -9.37 8.46
N GLY A 78 4.73 -8.45 9.42
CA GLY A 78 5.08 -7.04 9.24
C GLY A 78 4.13 -6.32 8.27
N HIS A 79 4.68 -5.48 7.39
CA HIS A 79 3.87 -4.63 6.51
C HIS A 79 4.43 -4.54 5.09
N PHE A 80 3.51 -4.35 4.13
CA PHE A 80 3.83 -4.23 2.71
C PHE A 80 3.32 -2.89 2.18
N ALA A 81 4.23 -2.06 1.68
CA ALA A 81 3.88 -0.76 1.11
C ALA A 81 3.64 -0.86 -0.40
N PHE A 82 2.53 -0.30 -0.85
CA PHE A 82 2.10 -0.33 -2.25
C PHE A 82 1.70 1.06 -2.77
N SER A 83 1.84 1.23 -4.09
CA SER A 83 1.17 2.27 -4.86
C SER A 83 0.60 1.65 -6.11
N THR A 84 -0.71 1.80 -6.32
CA THR A 84 -1.40 1.35 -7.53
C THR A 84 -1.61 2.50 -8.50
N ARG A 85 -1.96 2.19 -9.74
CA ARG A 85 -2.34 3.18 -10.75
C ARG A 85 -3.52 4.06 -10.29
N ASN A 86 -4.41 3.52 -9.45
CA ASN A 86 -5.51 4.25 -8.81
C ASN A 86 -5.73 3.75 -7.38
N ASN A 87 -5.06 4.40 -6.42
CA ASN A 87 -5.13 4.01 -5.00
C ASN A 87 -6.52 4.14 -4.39
N HIS A 88 -7.34 5.10 -4.86
CA HIS A 88 -8.72 5.20 -4.38
C HIS A 88 -9.56 3.99 -4.80
N ALA A 89 -9.42 3.52 -6.05
CA ALA A 89 -10.13 2.34 -6.52
C ALA A 89 -9.68 1.08 -5.77
N ALA A 90 -8.36 0.89 -5.60
CA ALA A 90 -7.80 -0.24 -4.87
C ALA A 90 -8.29 -0.27 -3.41
N LEU A 91 -8.20 0.85 -2.69
CA LEU A 91 -8.66 0.93 -1.30
C LEU A 91 -10.17 0.74 -1.17
N ARG A 92 -10.97 1.22 -2.14
CA ARG A 92 -12.42 0.97 -2.16
C ARG A 92 -12.74 -0.51 -2.35
N ALA A 93 -12.03 -1.20 -3.23
CA ALA A 93 -12.22 -2.63 -3.44
C ALA A 93 -11.83 -3.41 -2.17
N ILE A 94 -10.66 -3.10 -1.58
CA ILE A 94 -10.20 -3.75 -0.34
C ILE A 94 -11.15 -3.50 0.83
N ARG A 95 -11.73 -2.28 0.92
CA ARG A 95 -12.69 -1.91 1.97
C ARG A 95 -13.89 -2.86 2.04
N THR A 96 -14.30 -3.45 0.90
CA THR A 96 -15.42 -4.41 0.88
C THR A 96 -15.14 -5.69 1.65
N TYR A 97 -13.86 -6.05 1.82
CA TYR A 97 -13.43 -7.29 2.48
C TYR A 97 -13.02 -7.10 3.93
N ILE A 98 -12.30 -6.01 4.24
CA ILE A 98 -11.75 -5.80 5.59
C ILE A 98 -12.54 -4.81 6.46
N GLY A 99 -13.54 -4.14 5.89
CA GLY A 99 -14.27 -3.07 6.57
C GLY A 99 -13.58 -1.70 6.47
N GLY A 100 -14.34 -0.62 6.71
CA GLY A 100 -13.82 0.75 6.63
C GLY A 100 -12.98 1.15 7.85
N GLU A 101 -13.28 0.58 9.00
CA GLU A 101 -12.62 0.77 10.28
C GLU A 101 -11.16 0.33 10.28
N LYS A 102 -10.82 -0.67 9.45
CA LYS A 102 -9.45 -1.16 9.27
C LYS A 102 -8.64 -0.33 8.26
N ILE A 103 -9.24 0.65 7.59
CA ILE A 103 -8.51 1.56 6.70
C ILE A 103 -8.31 2.89 7.41
N VAL A 104 -7.12 3.07 7.97
CA VAL A 104 -6.76 4.23 8.78
C VAL A 104 -5.90 5.21 7.99
N ARG A 105 -5.96 6.49 8.38
CA ARG A 105 -5.03 7.50 7.87
C ARG A 105 -3.69 7.33 8.57
N SER A 106 -2.60 7.24 7.82
CA SER A 106 -1.27 7.17 8.42
C SER A 106 -0.85 8.54 8.98
N GLU A 107 -0.67 8.63 10.30
CA GLU A 107 -0.07 9.81 10.95
C GLU A 107 1.45 9.87 10.74
N THR A 108 2.11 8.71 10.68
CA THR A 108 3.57 8.56 10.63
C THR A 108 4.18 9.15 9.35
N PHE A 109 3.48 9.10 8.21
CA PHE A 109 3.98 9.71 6.97
C PHE A 109 3.95 11.25 6.97
N PHE A 110 3.07 11.89 7.75
CA PHE A 110 3.14 13.35 7.97
C PHE A 110 4.37 13.73 8.78
N GLY A 111 4.77 12.90 9.76
CA GLY A 111 5.98 13.09 10.56
C GLY A 111 7.24 13.13 9.70
N VAL A 112 7.37 12.21 8.73
CA VAL A 112 8.51 12.17 7.80
C VAL A 112 8.52 13.38 6.84
N LEU A 113 7.36 13.81 6.34
CA LEU A 113 7.26 15.03 5.52
C LEU A 113 7.63 16.30 6.31
N ARG A 114 7.18 16.42 7.57
CA ARG A 114 7.59 17.53 8.45
C ARG A 114 9.10 17.49 8.73
N ALA A 115 9.67 16.32 9.01
CA ALA A 115 11.10 16.18 9.25
C ALA A 115 11.95 16.61 8.05
N GLY A 116 11.53 16.28 6.82
CA GLY A 116 12.20 16.71 5.59
C GLY A 116 12.16 18.24 5.37
N VAL A 117 11.03 18.89 5.66
CA VAL A 117 10.87 20.36 5.51
C VAL A 117 11.66 21.11 6.59
N VAL A 118 11.64 20.65 7.84
CA VAL A 118 12.41 21.26 8.94
C VAL A 118 13.92 21.14 8.70
N GLY A 119 14.38 20.03 8.13
CA GLY A 119 15.79 19.82 7.77
C GLY A 119 16.28 20.75 6.65
N LEU A 120 15.40 21.13 5.71
CA LEU A 120 15.73 22.09 4.65
C LEU A 120 15.80 23.52 5.19
N TRP A 121 14.85 23.91 6.05
CA TRP A 121 14.79 25.26 6.63
C TRP A 121 16.02 25.56 7.50
N HIS A 122 16.42 24.62 8.37
CA HIS A 122 17.62 24.77 9.21
C HIS A 122 18.92 24.90 8.40
N ARG A 123 18.96 24.35 7.18
CA ARG A 123 20.15 24.42 6.31
C ARG A 123 20.24 25.75 5.56
N ILE A 124 19.10 26.41 5.34
CA ILE A 124 19.02 27.73 4.68
C ILE A 124 19.26 28.85 5.71
N THR A 125 18.77 28.73 6.94
CA THR A 125 18.86 29.81 7.96
C THR A 125 20.18 29.86 8.74
N ARG A 126 21.12 28.92 8.53
CA ARG A 126 22.47 28.94 9.16
C ARG A 126 23.59 29.42 8.24
N ARG A 127 23.26 30.04 7.11
CA ARG A 127 24.23 30.70 6.20
C ARG A 127 24.12 32.24 6.19
N GLY A 128 23.45 32.82 7.19
CA GLY A 128 23.49 34.26 7.49
C GLY A 128 24.42 34.51 8.67
#